data_AF-A0A1F4VI76-F1
#
_entry.id   AF-A0A1F4VI76-F1
#
_cell.length_a   1.000
_cell.length_b   1.000
_cell.length_c   1.000
_cell.angle_alpha   90.00
_cell.angle_beta   90.00
_cell.angle_gamma   90.00
#
_symmetry.space_group_name_H-M   'P 1'
#
loop_
_entity.id
_entity.type
_entity.pdbx_description
1 polymer ?
#
loop_
_entity_poly.entity_id
_entity_poly.type
_entity_poly.pdbx_seq_one_letter_code
_entity_poly.pdbx_strand_id
1 'polypeptide(L)'
;MPILSVNIGRSEVSLLAFNSIDDFKVYNYPYVINDPSFLKELIKTASKELKIPTLAKYDLLVCGFPEIPDIGMEAKLAMTLDKVSASIKEFFPVFVSNFSILTASSFLSAAKLEYVDVTLSDFFPNLSIYPYLVPNDSLEQFTLDNFVRFFPNELIANNINVPMVFSGDRFGYMFNNDPLSYMLIFDLVKTLGVYELRVDSNNILANLAMIARYDDKYSNILAEYKFESLGVLINAEGTVEGLIETEDGTRQLFEVKNEQLFVVPLALGRNRIVLKNAQLGTIEKTVLGGTLGLIVDTRPKNNPEIYNATYIEKQLNIWANSVKEVITSL
;
A
#
# COMPACT_ATOMS: atom_id res chain seq x y z
N MET A 1 -17.24 -23.85 6.04
CA MET A 1 -16.48 -24.49 4.95
C MET A 1 -15.20 -23.67 4.73
N PRO A 2 -14.08 -24.27 4.27
CA PRO A 2 -12.91 -23.53 3.81
C PRO A 2 -13.26 -22.55 2.69
N ILE A 3 -12.51 -21.47 2.56
CA ILE A 3 -12.78 -20.40 1.59
C ILE A 3 -11.59 -20.26 0.64
N LEU A 4 -11.87 -20.10 -0.65
CA LEU A 4 -10.89 -19.64 -1.63
C LEU A 4 -11.35 -18.26 -2.10
N SER A 5 -10.67 -17.21 -1.65
CA SER A 5 -10.89 -15.84 -2.13
C SER A 5 -9.92 -15.54 -3.27
N VAL A 6 -10.42 -14.91 -4.32
CA VAL A 6 -9.66 -14.53 -5.51
C VAL A 6 -9.87 -13.04 -5.74
N ASN A 7 -8.80 -12.25 -5.69
CA ASN A 7 -8.79 -10.85 -6.06
C ASN A 7 -8.12 -10.68 -7.42
N ILE A 8 -8.90 -10.28 -8.43
CA ILE A 8 -8.45 -10.00 -9.79
C ILE A 8 -8.29 -8.48 -9.91
N GLY A 9 -7.06 -8.02 -9.71
CA GLY A 9 -6.68 -6.62 -9.79
C GLY A 9 -6.47 -6.15 -11.23
N ARG A 10 -5.68 -5.07 -11.39
CA ARG A 10 -5.39 -4.52 -12.72
C ARG A 10 -4.17 -5.17 -13.37
N SER A 11 -3.15 -5.50 -12.59
CA SER A 11 -1.95 -6.19 -13.08
C SER A 11 -1.67 -7.52 -12.38
N GLU A 12 -2.41 -7.90 -11.32
CA GLU A 12 -2.20 -9.14 -10.58
C GLU A 12 -3.50 -9.90 -10.29
N VAL A 13 -3.41 -11.22 -10.19
CA VAL A 13 -4.43 -12.04 -9.51
C VAL A 13 -3.87 -12.57 -8.18
N SER A 14 -4.44 -12.15 -7.05
CA SER A 14 -4.09 -12.66 -5.72
C SER A 14 -5.13 -13.67 -5.23
N LEU A 15 -4.69 -14.85 -4.81
CA LEU A 15 -5.53 -15.90 -4.26
C LEU A 15 -5.20 -16.16 -2.79
N LEU A 16 -6.23 -16.31 -1.97
CA LEU A 16 -6.14 -16.66 -0.56
C LEU A 16 -6.97 -17.92 -0.28
N ALA A 17 -6.30 -19.03 0.01
CA ALA A 17 -6.93 -20.21 0.57
C ALA A 17 -6.97 -20.08 2.10
N PHE A 18 -8.16 -19.98 2.65
CA PHE A 18 -8.39 -19.60 4.04
C PHE A 18 -9.13 -20.71 4.81
N ASN A 19 -8.50 -21.20 5.89
CA ASN A 19 -9.14 -22.07 6.88
C ASN A 19 -9.35 -21.31 8.20
N SER A 20 -8.33 -20.59 8.66
CA SER A 20 -8.36 -19.69 9.82
C SER A 20 -7.30 -18.59 9.68
N ILE A 21 -7.29 -17.63 10.61
CA ILE A 21 -6.28 -16.55 10.63
C ILE A 21 -4.85 -17.07 10.77
N ASP A 22 -4.66 -18.22 11.42
CA ASP A 22 -3.36 -18.86 11.62
C ASP A 22 -3.06 -19.95 10.56
N ASP A 23 -4.04 -20.32 9.75
CA ASP A 23 -3.92 -21.33 8.69
C ASP A 23 -4.55 -20.81 7.39
N PHE A 24 -3.74 -20.05 6.65
CA PHE A 24 -4.06 -19.60 5.30
C PHE A 24 -2.83 -19.73 4.39
N LYS A 25 -3.08 -19.74 3.08
CA LYS A 25 -2.04 -19.79 2.06
C LYS A 25 -2.36 -18.80 0.97
N VAL A 26 -1.31 -18.14 0.48
CA VAL A 26 -1.39 -17.10 -0.55
C VAL A 26 -0.75 -17.60 -1.84
N TYR A 27 -1.35 -17.25 -2.98
CA TYR A 27 -0.75 -17.42 -4.29
C TYR A 27 -1.03 -16.18 -5.13
N ASN A 28 0.02 -15.50 -5.58
CA ASN A 28 -0.10 -14.33 -6.41
C ASN A 28 0.37 -14.67 -7.83
N TYR A 29 -0.47 -14.45 -8.84
CA TYR A 29 -0.12 -14.58 -10.26
C TYR A 29 0.07 -13.22 -10.96
N PRO A 30 1.25 -12.95 -11.55
CA PRO A 30 1.72 -11.58 -11.80
C PRO A 30 1.06 -10.84 -12.95
N TYR A 31 0.01 -11.41 -13.55
CA TYR A 31 -0.65 -10.89 -14.74
C TYR A 31 -2.16 -11.13 -14.69
N VAL A 32 -2.92 -10.26 -15.36
CA VAL A 32 -4.36 -10.43 -15.52
C VAL A 32 -4.68 -10.55 -17.00
N ILE A 33 -5.31 -11.66 -17.37
CA ILE A 33 -5.93 -11.84 -18.68
C ILE A 33 -7.42 -12.03 -18.43
N ASN A 34 -8.23 -11.11 -18.96
CA ASN A 34 -9.68 -11.16 -18.82
C ASN A 34 -10.30 -12.15 -19.82
N ASP A 35 -9.90 -13.42 -19.70
CA ASP A 35 -10.46 -14.54 -20.44
C ASP A 35 -10.99 -15.59 -19.42
N PRO A 36 -12.27 -15.98 -19.47
CA PRO A 36 -12.84 -16.90 -18.50
C PRO A 36 -12.17 -18.28 -18.46
N SER A 37 -11.67 -18.76 -19.60
CA SER A 37 -10.98 -20.06 -19.67
C SER A 37 -9.61 -19.98 -19.00
N PHE A 38 -8.88 -18.89 -19.24
CA PHE A 38 -7.61 -18.60 -18.58
C PHE A 38 -7.79 -18.47 -17.06
N LEU A 39 -8.72 -17.63 -16.59
CA LEU A 39 -8.95 -17.40 -15.16
C LEU A 39 -9.35 -18.69 -14.44
N LYS A 40 -10.20 -19.51 -15.06
CA LYS A 40 -10.57 -20.83 -14.55
C LYS A 40 -9.37 -21.75 -14.42
N GLU A 41 -8.50 -21.80 -15.42
CA GLU A 41 -7.31 -22.67 -15.39
C GLU A 41 -6.26 -22.14 -14.42
N LEU A 42 -6.12 -20.83 -14.29
CA LEU A 42 -5.29 -20.18 -13.28
C LEU A 42 -5.76 -20.55 -11.87
N ILE A 43 -7.05 -20.41 -11.57
CA ILE A 43 -7.62 -20.78 -10.26
C ILE A 43 -7.38 -22.26 -9.95
N LYS A 44 -7.55 -23.17 -10.93
CA LYS A 44 -7.24 -24.59 -10.74
C LYS A 44 -5.76 -24.85 -10.50
N THR A 45 -4.89 -24.15 -11.21
CA THR A 45 -3.43 -24.28 -11.08
C THR A 45 -3.00 -23.79 -9.71
N ALA A 46 -3.40 -22.58 -9.32
CA ALA A 46 -3.17 -22.02 -8.00
C ALA A 46 -3.72 -22.92 -6.89
N SER A 47 -4.90 -23.54 -7.09
CA SER A 47 -5.46 -24.48 -6.11
C SER A 47 -4.58 -25.72 -5.90
N LYS A 48 -3.96 -26.24 -6.97
CA LYS A 48 -3.00 -27.36 -6.85
C LYS A 48 -1.75 -26.93 -6.09
N GLU A 49 -1.20 -25.76 -6.41
CA GLU A 49 -0.03 -25.17 -5.70
C GLU A 49 -0.31 -24.94 -4.21
N LEU A 50 -1.52 -24.46 -3.90
CA LEU A 50 -1.99 -24.26 -2.53
C LEU A 50 -2.33 -25.58 -1.80
N LYS A 51 -2.18 -26.73 -2.49
CA LYS A 51 -2.49 -28.09 -2.01
C LYS A 51 -3.95 -28.24 -1.58
N ILE A 52 -4.86 -27.59 -2.30
CA ILE A 52 -6.30 -27.75 -2.13
C ILE A 52 -6.74 -29.05 -2.81
N PRO A 53 -7.26 -30.07 -2.07
CA PRO A 53 -7.56 -31.38 -2.65
C PRO A 53 -8.71 -31.35 -3.65
N THR A 54 -9.71 -30.50 -3.43
CA THR A 54 -10.88 -30.38 -4.31
C THR A 54 -11.53 -29.01 -4.15
N LEU A 55 -11.62 -28.26 -5.25
CA LEU A 55 -12.28 -26.95 -5.29
C LEU A 55 -13.75 -26.98 -4.87
N ALA A 56 -14.45 -28.09 -5.11
CA ALA A 56 -15.84 -28.27 -4.68
C ALA A 56 -16.04 -28.27 -3.15
N LYS A 57 -14.96 -28.35 -2.35
CA LYS A 57 -15.01 -28.25 -0.88
C LYS A 57 -14.72 -26.84 -0.36
N TYR A 58 -14.50 -25.88 -1.25
CA TYR A 58 -14.18 -24.50 -0.93
C TYR A 58 -15.29 -23.59 -1.44
N ASP A 59 -15.69 -22.62 -0.61
CA ASP A 59 -16.51 -21.51 -1.09
C ASP A 59 -15.62 -20.56 -1.87
N LEU A 60 -15.98 -20.31 -3.12
CA LEU A 60 -15.24 -19.41 -4.00
C LEU A 60 -15.78 -17.98 -3.85
N LEU A 61 -14.93 -17.05 -3.44
CA LEU A 61 -15.21 -15.62 -3.40
C LEU A 61 -14.39 -14.90 -4.46
N VAL A 62 -14.98 -13.92 -5.13
CA VAL A 62 -14.33 -13.20 -6.23
C VAL A 62 -14.41 -11.69 -6.00
N CYS A 63 -13.27 -11.05 -5.91
CA CYS A 63 -13.11 -9.61 -6.00
C CYS A 63 -12.54 -9.26 -7.38
N GLY A 64 -13.08 -8.25 -8.04
CA GLY A 64 -12.60 -7.79 -9.35
C GLY A 64 -12.42 -6.28 -9.40
N PHE A 65 -11.48 -5.82 -10.24
CA PHE A 65 -11.28 -4.40 -10.51
C PHE A 65 -10.96 -4.15 -12.01
N PRO A 66 -11.59 -3.17 -12.68
CA PRO A 66 -12.65 -2.28 -12.18
C PRO A 66 -14.02 -2.98 -12.09
N GLU A 67 -14.18 -4.11 -12.76
CA GLU A 67 -15.42 -4.89 -12.81
C GLU A 67 -15.15 -6.31 -12.30
N ILE A 68 -16.22 -7.07 -12.05
CA ILE A 68 -16.11 -8.49 -11.70
C ILE A 68 -15.94 -9.27 -13.01
N PRO A 69 -14.77 -9.88 -13.27
CA PRO A 69 -14.58 -10.68 -14.48
C PRO A 69 -15.38 -11.98 -14.41
N ASP A 70 -15.79 -12.49 -15.56
CA ASP A 70 -16.31 -13.86 -15.63
C ASP A 70 -15.13 -14.84 -15.49
N ILE A 71 -15.17 -15.65 -14.44
CA ILE A 71 -14.13 -16.63 -14.12
C ILE A 71 -14.48 -18.05 -14.58
N GLY A 72 -15.60 -18.24 -15.29
CA GLY A 72 -16.05 -19.55 -15.77
C GLY A 72 -16.38 -20.56 -14.67
N MET A 73 -16.66 -20.08 -13.45
CA MET A 73 -16.96 -20.84 -12.23
C MET A 73 -18.03 -20.11 -11.40
N GLU A 74 -18.83 -20.84 -10.63
CA GLU A 74 -19.82 -20.26 -9.73
C GLU A 74 -19.13 -19.69 -8.47
N ALA A 75 -19.28 -18.39 -8.23
CA ALA A 75 -18.83 -17.72 -7.02
C ALA A 75 -19.97 -17.58 -6.00
N LYS A 76 -19.69 -17.80 -4.73
CA LYS A 76 -20.66 -17.60 -3.62
C LYS A 76 -20.84 -16.14 -3.25
N LEU A 77 -19.78 -15.35 -3.41
CA LEU A 77 -19.80 -13.90 -3.29
C LEU A 77 -18.93 -13.33 -4.40
N ALA A 78 -19.44 -12.31 -5.09
CA ALA A 78 -18.67 -11.58 -6.08
C ALA A 78 -18.89 -10.08 -5.87
N MET A 79 -17.80 -9.32 -5.74
CA MET A 79 -17.84 -7.87 -5.51
C MET A 79 -16.73 -7.16 -6.27
N THR A 80 -16.93 -5.88 -6.55
CA THR A 80 -15.88 -5.02 -7.09
C THR A 80 -15.00 -4.47 -5.96
N LEU A 81 -13.73 -4.18 -6.25
CA LEU A 81 -12.77 -3.74 -5.25
C LEU A 81 -13.16 -2.40 -4.58
N ASP A 82 -13.86 -1.50 -5.28
CA ASP A 82 -14.41 -0.27 -4.70
C ASP A 82 -15.44 -0.58 -3.59
N LYS A 83 -16.32 -1.55 -3.82
CA LYS A 83 -17.31 -1.98 -2.82
C LYS A 83 -16.64 -2.67 -1.63
N VAL A 84 -15.58 -3.45 -1.88
CA VAL A 84 -14.78 -4.08 -0.81
C VAL A 84 -14.06 -3.02 0.02
N SER A 85 -13.44 -2.04 -0.65
CA SER A 85 -12.73 -0.92 -0.05
C SER A 85 -13.63 -0.05 0.84
N ALA A 86 -14.79 0.36 0.33
CA ALA A 86 -15.80 1.11 1.09
C ALA A 86 -16.38 0.33 2.29
N SER A 87 -16.12 -0.98 2.33
CA SER A 87 -16.63 -1.90 3.33
C SER A 87 -15.74 -1.98 4.58
N ILE A 88 -14.47 -1.61 4.46
CA ILE A 88 -13.44 -1.70 5.51
C ILE A 88 -13.59 -0.50 6.45
N LYS A 89 -13.62 -0.74 7.77
CA LYS A 89 -13.77 0.32 8.79
C LYS A 89 -12.61 0.37 9.78
N GLU A 90 -11.90 -0.74 9.91
CA GLU A 90 -10.79 -0.95 10.85
C GLU A 90 -9.56 -0.13 10.45
N PHE A 91 -9.42 0.13 9.16
CA PHE A 91 -8.29 0.85 8.55
C PHE A 91 -8.79 1.77 7.44
N PHE A 92 -7.91 2.65 6.99
CA PHE A 92 -8.06 3.34 5.72
C PHE A 92 -7.31 2.57 4.62
N PRO A 93 -7.99 1.81 3.75
CA PRO A 93 -7.35 1.04 2.71
C PRO A 93 -6.88 1.95 1.57
N VAL A 94 -5.63 1.77 1.14
CA VAL A 94 -5.05 2.40 -0.04
C VAL A 94 -4.54 1.29 -0.96
N PHE A 95 -5.33 0.96 -1.98
CA PHE A 95 -4.95 0.00 -3.01
C PHE A 95 -4.16 0.72 -4.10
N VAL A 96 -2.91 0.32 -4.29
CA VAL A 96 -1.97 0.91 -5.23
C VAL A 96 -1.62 -0.12 -6.30
N SER A 97 -1.80 0.28 -7.55
CA SER A 97 -1.23 -0.41 -8.71
C SER A 97 -0.23 0.47 -9.43
N ASN A 98 0.39 -0.06 -10.48
CA ASN A 98 1.33 0.69 -11.30
C ASN A 98 0.73 1.96 -11.94
N PHE A 99 -0.60 2.01 -12.11
CA PHE A 99 -1.28 3.09 -12.86
C PHE A 99 -2.56 3.60 -12.20
N SER A 100 -2.87 3.15 -10.99
CA SER A 100 -4.07 3.61 -10.29
C SER A 100 -3.93 3.53 -8.79
N ILE A 101 -4.69 4.40 -8.13
CA ILE A 101 -4.90 4.38 -6.69
C ILE A 101 -6.40 4.31 -6.44
N LEU A 102 -6.81 3.37 -5.59
CA LEU A 102 -8.18 3.23 -5.13
C LEU A 102 -8.19 3.30 -3.60
N THR A 103 -9.05 4.16 -3.07
CA THR A 103 -9.37 4.22 -1.63
C THR A 103 -10.88 3.99 -1.45
N ALA A 104 -11.36 4.01 -0.20
CA ALA A 104 -12.79 3.93 0.07
C ALA A 104 -13.59 5.13 -0.49
N SER A 105 -12.92 6.28 -0.68
CA SER A 105 -13.56 7.54 -1.08
C SER A 105 -13.24 7.99 -2.50
N SER A 106 -12.25 7.39 -3.15
CA SER A 106 -11.71 7.95 -4.38
C SER A 106 -11.03 6.89 -5.26
N PHE A 107 -11.03 7.15 -6.56
CA PHE A 107 -10.32 6.38 -7.56
C PHE A 107 -9.60 7.33 -8.51
N LEU A 108 -8.30 7.14 -8.70
CA LEU A 108 -7.54 7.80 -9.74
C LEU A 108 -6.78 6.79 -10.58
N SER A 109 -6.69 7.08 -11.86
CA SER A 109 -5.87 6.32 -12.80
C SER A 109 -5.11 7.27 -13.71
N ALA A 110 -3.88 6.87 -14.06
CA ALA A 110 -3.01 7.58 -14.99
C ALA A 110 -3.60 7.68 -16.41
N ALA A 111 -4.76 7.07 -16.67
CA ALA A 111 -5.52 7.21 -17.91
C ALA A 111 -6.20 8.60 -18.10
N LYS A 112 -5.58 9.69 -17.62
CA LYS A 112 -5.93 11.07 -18.00
C LYS A 112 -4.77 11.67 -18.81
N LEU A 113 -4.95 11.67 -20.13
CA LEU A 113 -4.04 12.09 -21.20
C LEU A 113 -3.60 13.57 -21.19
N GLU A 114 -3.98 14.38 -20.20
CA GLU A 114 -3.86 15.84 -20.29
C GLU A 114 -2.56 16.43 -19.69
N TYR A 115 -1.68 15.63 -19.10
CA TYR A 115 -0.46 16.12 -18.43
C TYR A 115 0.83 15.38 -18.77
N VAL A 116 0.87 14.70 -19.91
CA VAL A 116 2.02 13.86 -20.28
C VAL A 116 2.71 14.44 -21.52
N ASP A 117 3.97 14.81 -21.35
CA ASP A 117 4.89 15.22 -22.42
C ASP A 117 4.84 14.22 -23.60
N VAL A 118 4.93 14.72 -24.83
CA VAL A 118 4.58 13.99 -26.07
C VAL A 118 5.48 12.76 -26.28
N THR A 119 6.64 12.70 -25.64
CA THR A 119 7.58 11.57 -25.64
C THR A 119 7.20 10.42 -24.69
N LEU A 120 6.30 10.65 -23.72
CA LEU A 120 5.67 9.62 -22.87
C LEU A 120 4.31 9.16 -23.41
N SER A 121 3.78 9.82 -24.46
CA SER A 121 2.45 9.53 -25.01
C SER A 121 2.32 8.15 -25.65
N ASP A 122 3.43 7.53 -26.06
CA ASP A 122 3.47 6.14 -26.54
C ASP A 122 3.64 5.12 -25.41
N PHE A 123 4.14 5.52 -24.24
CA PHE A 123 4.47 4.59 -23.16
C PHE A 123 3.23 4.10 -22.41
N PHE A 124 2.26 4.98 -22.13
CA PHE A 124 1.03 4.62 -21.41
C PHE A 124 0.06 3.74 -22.21
N PRO A 125 -0.22 4.00 -23.50
CA PRO A 125 -1.00 3.09 -24.32
C PRO A 125 -0.31 1.71 -24.39
N ASN A 126 1.00 1.67 -24.60
CA ASN A 126 1.74 0.40 -24.66
C ASN A 126 1.77 -0.34 -23.31
N LEU A 127 1.92 0.34 -22.17
CA LEU A 127 1.82 -0.31 -20.85
C LEU A 127 0.40 -0.72 -20.46
N SER A 128 -0.62 0.00 -20.93
CA SER A 128 -2.01 -0.43 -20.78
C SER A 128 -2.34 -1.68 -21.62
N ILE A 129 -1.60 -1.88 -22.73
CA ILE A 129 -1.65 -3.08 -23.59
C ILE A 129 -0.79 -4.21 -23.01
N TYR A 130 0.27 -3.87 -22.27
CA TYR A 130 1.21 -4.79 -21.63
C TYR A 130 1.20 -4.64 -20.10
N PRO A 131 0.07 -4.93 -19.42
CA PRO A 131 0.00 -4.93 -17.95
C PRO A 131 0.95 -5.95 -17.30
N TYR A 132 1.61 -6.76 -18.12
CA TYR A 132 2.58 -7.79 -17.76
C TYR A 132 4.04 -7.39 -17.79
N LEU A 133 4.36 -6.11 -18.05
CA LEU A 133 5.72 -5.64 -17.88
C LEU A 133 6.02 -5.50 -16.38
N VAL A 134 6.62 -6.55 -15.82
CA VAL A 134 7.26 -6.49 -14.49
C VAL A 134 8.56 -5.72 -14.66
N PRO A 135 8.79 -4.63 -13.92
CA PRO A 135 10.08 -3.95 -13.94
C PRO A 135 11.18 -4.92 -13.51
N ASN A 136 12.27 -4.95 -14.28
CA ASN A 136 13.39 -5.85 -14.07
C ASN A 136 14.33 -5.37 -12.96
N ASP A 137 14.25 -4.09 -12.60
CA ASP A 137 15.08 -3.48 -11.56
C ASP A 137 14.37 -2.31 -10.83
N SER A 138 15.05 -1.80 -9.80
CA SER A 138 14.59 -0.69 -8.98
C SER A 138 14.39 0.63 -9.74
N LEU A 139 15.13 0.85 -10.84
CA LEU A 139 15.04 2.08 -11.64
C LEU A 139 13.80 2.05 -12.55
N GLU A 140 13.53 0.93 -13.19
CA GLU A 140 12.29 0.71 -13.95
C GLU A 140 11.08 0.81 -13.02
N GLN A 141 11.15 0.22 -11.82
CA GLN A 141 10.09 0.35 -10.83
C GLN A 141 9.88 1.80 -10.37
N PHE A 142 10.96 2.54 -10.11
CA PHE A 142 10.87 3.96 -9.77
C PHE A 142 10.18 4.77 -10.88
N THR A 143 10.53 4.48 -12.14
CA THR A 143 9.95 5.15 -13.31
C THR A 143 8.44 4.90 -13.39
N LEU A 144 8.00 3.66 -13.13
CA LEU A 144 6.58 3.33 -13.05
C LEU A 144 5.89 4.03 -11.87
N ASP A 145 6.52 4.03 -10.70
CA ASP A 145 5.97 4.66 -9.50
C ASP A 145 5.70 6.15 -9.68
N ASN A 146 6.51 6.84 -10.49
CA ASN A 146 6.29 8.26 -10.79
C ASN A 146 4.89 8.54 -11.31
N PHE A 147 4.26 7.62 -12.03
CA PHE A 147 2.90 7.80 -12.53
C PHE A 147 1.87 7.96 -11.44
N VAL A 148 2.01 7.22 -10.34
CA VAL A 148 1.09 7.31 -9.21
C VAL A 148 1.54 8.34 -8.18
N ARG A 149 2.86 8.60 -8.05
CA ARG A 149 3.41 9.63 -7.16
C ARG A 149 2.87 11.03 -7.45
N PHE A 150 2.59 11.36 -8.72
CA PHE A 150 2.10 12.69 -9.11
C PHE A 150 0.58 12.85 -9.05
N PHE A 151 -0.18 11.85 -8.65
CA PHE A 151 -1.63 12.01 -8.52
C PHE A 151 -2.01 13.11 -7.53
N PRO A 152 -3.09 13.89 -7.79
CA PRO A 152 -3.48 15.02 -6.95
C PRO A 152 -3.81 14.63 -5.51
N ASN A 153 -3.66 15.62 -4.61
CA ASN A 153 -3.70 15.49 -3.15
C ASN A 153 -5.03 15.02 -2.57
N GLU A 154 -6.10 15.06 -3.36
CA GLU A 154 -7.48 14.77 -2.94
C GLU A 154 -7.70 13.29 -2.54
N LEU A 155 -6.71 12.43 -2.79
CA LEU A 155 -6.81 10.98 -2.60
C LEU A 155 -6.65 10.48 -1.16
N ILE A 156 -5.88 11.16 -0.32
CA ILE A 156 -5.50 10.63 1.00
C ILE A 156 -6.10 11.51 2.09
N ALA A 157 -7.02 10.89 2.82
CA ALA A 157 -7.97 11.57 3.72
C ALA A 157 -7.31 12.48 4.75
N ASN A 158 -8.02 13.56 5.06
CA ASN A 158 -7.64 14.49 6.12
C ASN A 158 -7.72 13.78 7.48
N ASN A 159 -6.58 13.70 8.18
CA ASN A 159 -6.49 13.41 9.61
C ASN A 159 -7.28 12.15 10.04
N ILE A 160 -6.82 10.99 9.57
CA ILE A 160 -7.47 9.70 9.78
C ILE A 160 -7.14 9.17 11.18
N ASN A 161 -8.18 8.85 11.96
CA ASN A 161 -8.03 8.27 13.30
C ASN A 161 -7.79 6.74 13.31
N VAL A 162 -7.66 6.14 12.13
CA VAL A 162 -7.39 4.71 11.94
C VAL A 162 -6.11 4.53 11.13
N PRO A 163 -5.40 3.39 11.27
CA PRO A 163 -4.20 3.13 10.50
C PRO A 163 -4.48 3.11 8.99
N MET A 164 -3.52 3.60 8.21
CA MET A 164 -3.54 3.46 6.76
C MET A 164 -2.86 2.15 6.36
N VAL A 165 -3.55 1.33 5.56
CA VAL A 165 -3.00 0.07 5.05
C VAL A 165 -2.80 0.21 3.55
N PHE A 166 -1.55 0.22 3.13
CA PHE A 166 -1.15 0.20 1.72
C PHE A 166 -1.15 -1.26 1.24
N SER A 167 -1.97 -1.54 0.24
CA SER A 167 -2.16 -2.86 -0.37
C SER A 167 -2.21 -2.70 -1.89
N GLY A 168 -2.39 -3.78 -2.63
CA GLY A 168 -2.42 -3.79 -4.08
C GLY A 168 -1.22 -4.50 -4.69
N ASP A 169 -1.34 -4.69 -6.00
CA ASP A 169 -0.39 -5.43 -6.83
C ASP A 169 1.00 -4.80 -6.88
N ARG A 170 1.10 -3.48 -6.63
CA ARG A 170 2.39 -2.82 -6.48
C ARG A 170 3.21 -3.38 -5.30
N PHE A 171 2.57 -3.91 -4.25
CA PHE A 171 3.26 -4.41 -3.06
C PHE A 171 3.31 -5.95 -2.99
N GLY A 172 2.51 -6.67 -3.79
CA GLY A 172 2.43 -8.15 -3.77
C GLY A 172 3.63 -8.91 -4.35
N TYR A 173 4.40 -8.30 -5.28
CA TYR A 173 5.54 -8.96 -5.95
C TYR A 173 6.92 -8.46 -5.56
N MET A 174 7.01 -7.22 -5.07
CA MET A 174 8.26 -6.47 -5.05
C MET A 174 8.53 -5.78 -3.71
N PHE A 175 7.72 -6.06 -2.69
CA PHE A 175 8.00 -5.57 -1.35
C PHE A 175 9.10 -6.42 -0.68
N ASN A 176 10.34 -6.23 -1.15
CA ASN A 176 11.54 -6.87 -0.61
C ASN A 176 12.24 -5.98 0.44
N ASN A 177 11.46 -5.25 1.26
CA ASN A 177 12.00 -4.19 2.12
C ASN A 177 12.90 -3.20 1.37
N ASP A 178 12.56 -2.94 0.10
CA ASP A 178 13.29 -1.99 -0.72
C ASP A 178 12.94 -0.54 -0.28
N PRO A 179 13.94 0.32 -0.05
CA PRO A 179 13.74 1.73 0.27
C PRO A 179 12.77 2.48 -0.66
N LEU A 180 12.76 2.18 -1.96
CA LEU A 180 11.91 2.91 -2.91
C LEU A 180 10.42 2.60 -2.74
N SER A 181 10.10 1.39 -2.29
CA SER A 181 8.73 1.00 -1.95
C SER A 181 8.21 1.79 -0.73
N TYR A 182 9.05 2.01 0.28
CA TYR A 182 8.73 2.91 1.39
C TYR A 182 8.58 4.36 0.93
N MET A 183 9.46 4.82 0.01
CA MET A 183 9.35 6.17 -0.58
C MET A 183 8.03 6.36 -1.31
N LEU A 184 7.54 5.33 -2.01
CA LEU A 184 6.23 5.43 -2.66
C LEU A 184 5.15 5.69 -1.62
N ILE A 185 5.10 4.89 -0.55
CA ILE A 185 4.11 5.04 0.53
C ILE A 185 4.14 6.47 1.10
N PHE A 186 5.32 7.01 1.38
CA PHE A 186 5.43 8.37 1.96
C PHE A 186 4.99 9.44 0.97
N ASP A 187 5.34 9.31 -0.30
CA ASP A 187 4.98 10.26 -1.35
C ASP A 187 3.48 10.29 -1.64
N LEU A 188 2.80 9.15 -1.47
CA LEU A 188 1.35 9.08 -1.59
C LEU A 188 0.63 9.82 -0.46
N VAL A 189 1.23 9.88 0.74
CA VAL A 189 0.70 10.68 1.86
C VAL A 189 1.10 12.14 1.70
N LYS A 190 0.27 12.90 0.97
CA LYS A 190 0.51 14.32 0.64
C LYS A 190 -0.09 15.31 1.64
N THR A 191 -1.19 14.92 2.29
CA THR A 191 -1.88 15.75 3.29
C THR A 191 -1.04 15.86 4.56
N LEU A 192 -0.88 17.08 5.07
CA LEU A 192 -0.16 17.30 6.33
C LEU A 192 -0.89 16.63 7.50
N GLY A 193 -0.15 16.01 8.42
CA GLY A 193 -0.75 15.32 9.56
C GLY A 193 0.10 14.20 10.11
N VAL A 194 -0.52 13.38 10.97
CA VAL A 194 0.12 12.24 11.65
C VAL A 194 -0.62 10.96 11.30
N TYR A 195 0.09 10.01 10.71
CA TYR A 195 -0.48 8.80 10.13
C TYR A 195 0.22 7.56 10.68
N GLU A 196 -0.55 6.57 11.12
CA GLU A 196 0.00 5.24 11.36
C GLU A 196 -0.02 4.47 10.04
N LEU A 197 1.15 4.01 9.60
CA LEU A 197 1.33 3.38 8.30
C LEU A 197 1.54 1.87 8.46
N ARG A 198 0.81 1.12 7.64
CA ARG A 198 0.94 -0.33 7.51
C ARG A 198 1.01 -0.74 6.05
N VAL A 199 1.62 -1.88 5.78
CA VAL A 199 1.68 -2.46 4.44
C VAL A 199 1.17 -3.90 4.44
N ASP A 200 0.46 -4.23 3.38
CA ASP A 200 0.04 -5.58 3.03
C ASP A 200 0.97 -6.11 1.93
N SER A 201 2.10 -6.66 2.36
CA SER A 201 3.14 -7.20 1.47
C SER A 201 2.73 -8.45 0.72
N ASN A 202 1.60 -9.07 1.09
CA ASN A 202 1.06 -10.26 0.42
C ASN A 202 -0.12 -9.95 -0.50
N ASN A 203 -0.58 -8.69 -0.54
CA ASN A 203 -1.74 -8.25 -1.33
C ASN A 203 -3.04 -9.02 -0.99
N ILE A 204 -3.28 -9.33 0.28
CA ILE A 204 -4.44 -10.11 0.74
C ILE A 204 -5.55 -9.30 1.40
N LEU A 205 -5.40 -7.98 1.58
CA LEU A 205 -6.40 -7.13 2.25
C LEU A 205 -7.78 -7.24 1.60
N ALA A 206 -7.84 -7.20 0.26
CA ALA A 206 -9.09 -7.37 -0.48
C ALA A 206 -9.71 -8.76 -0.22
N ASN A 207 -8.89 -9.80 -0.16
CA ASN A 207 -9.32 -11.16 0.11
C ASN A 207 -9.86 -11.33 1.53
N LEU A 208 -9.17 -10.78 2.53
CA LEU A 208 -9.62 -10.81 3.93
C LEU A 208 -10.93 -10.02 4.11
N ALA A 209 -11.07 -8.88 3.43
CA ALA A 209 -12.31 -8.10 3.45
C ALA A 209 -13.47 -8.83 2.78
N MET A 210 -13.24 -9.56 1.68
CA MET A 210 -14.24 -10.45 1.08
C MET A 210 -14.70 -11.55 2.05
N ILE A 211 -13.76 -12.18 2.77
CA ILE A 211 -14.06 -13.20 3.78
C ILE A 211 -14.90 -12.62 4.93
N ALA A 212 -14.54 -11.43 5.43
CA ALA A 212 -15.28 -10.73 6.47
C ALA A 212 -16.72 -10.40 6.07
N ARG A 213 -16.95 -10.16 4.76
CA ARG A 213 -18.27 -9.87 4.19
C ARG A 213 -19.09 -11.10 3.85
N TYR A 214 -18.43 -12.23 3.64
CA TYR A 214 -19.10 -13.46 3.25
C TYR A 214 -19.82 -14.15 4.41
N ASP A 215 -19.18 -14.19 5.59
CA ASP A 215 -19.70 -14.91 6.75
C ASP A 215 -19.40 -14.15 8.04
N ASP A 216 -20.44 -13.86 8.83
CA ASP A 216 -20.37 -13.08 10.06
C ASP A 216 -19.38 -13.65 11.09
N LYS A 217 -19.08 -14.97 11.03
CA LYS A 217 -18.05 -15.56 11.92
C LYS A 217 -16.66 -14.93 11.73
N TYR A 218 -16.42 -14.32 10.58
CA TYR A 218 -15.15 -13.70 10.21
C TYR A 218 -15.22 -12.17 10.22
N SER A 219 -16.26 -11.57 10.80
CA SER A 219 -16.45 -10.10 10.80
C SER A 219 -15.24 -9.34 11.37
N ASN A 220 -14.50 -9.95 12.30
CA ASN A 220 -13.36 -9.34 12.98
C ASN A 220 -12.00 -9.69 12.37
N ILE A 221 -11.96 -10.49 11.29
CA ILE A 221 -10.72 -11.00 10.70
C ILE A 221 -9.73 -9.88 10.33
N LEU A 222 -10.24 -8.73 9.88
CA LEU A 222 -9.43 -7.56 9.55
C LEU A 222 -8.77 -6.94 10.78
N ALA A 223 -9.45 -6.93 11.93
CA ALA A 223 -8.88 -6.43 13.17
C ALA A 223 -7.87 -7.42 13.79
N GLU A 224 -8.06 -8.72 13.56
CA GLU A 224 -7.18 -9.78 14.03
C GLU A 224 -5.90 -9.92 13.19
N TYR A 225 -6.00 -9.70 11.88
CA TYR A 225 -4.85 -9.78 10.98
C TYR A 225 -3.85 -8.65 11.25
N LYS A 226 -2.59 -9.01 11.44
CA LYS A 226 -1.50 -8.06 11.67
C LYS A 226 -0.78 -7.76 10.36
N PHE A 227 -1.23 -6.72 9.67
CA PHE A 227 -0.44 -6.09 8.61
C PHE A 227 0.89 -5.57 9.17
N GLU A 228 1.91 -5.54 8.31
CA GLU A 228 3.24 -5.08 8.72
C GLU A 228 3.18 -3.60 9.09
N SER A 229 3.52 -3.27 10.34
CA SER A 229 3.56 -1.89 10.83
C SER A 229 4.86 -1.23 10.38
N LEU A 230 4.77 -0.17 9.59
CA LEU A 230 5.93 0.63 9.21
C LEU A 230 6.31 1.60 10.33
N GLY A 231 5.30 2.07 11.06
CA GLY A 231 5.45 3.04 12.14
C GLY A 231 4.56 4.27 11.91
N VAL A 232 5.01 5.42 12.43
CA VAL A 232 4.24 6.67 12.36
C VAL A 232 4.93 7.66 11.46
N LEU A 233 4.19 8.12 10.44
CA LEU A 233 4.57 9.22 9.56
C LEU A 233 3.99 10.53 10.08
N ILE A 234 4.85 11.51 10.30
CA ILE A 234 4.51 12.91 10.53
C ILE A 234 4.87 13.65 9.24
N ASN A 235 3.85 13.94 8.44
CA ASN A 235 4.00 14.72 7.20
C ASN A 235 3.81 16.20 7.54
N ALA A 236 4.91 16.95 7.62
CA ALA A 236 4.98 18.29 8.17
C ALA A 236 5.96 19.15 7.36
N GLU A 237 5.47 19.85 6.34
CA GLU A 237 6.32 20.72 5.50
C GLU A 237 6.95 21.85 6.34
N GLY A 238 8.19 22.21 6.01
CA GLY A 238 9.01 23.16 6.77
C GLY A 238 9.86 22.52 7.87
N THR A 239 10.62 23.35 8.58
CA THR A 239 11.48 22.89 9.68
C THR A 239 10.66 22.32 10.84
N VAL A 240 11.20 21.26 11.43
CA VAL A 240 10.61 20.53 12.54
C VAL A 240 11.62 20.41 13.67
N GLU A 241 11.20 20.72 14.89
CA GLU A 241 11.95 20.45 16.12
C GLU A 241 11.19 19.40 16.93
N GLY A 242 11.87 18.43 17.50
CA GLY A 242 11.20 17.37 18.25
C GLY A 242 12.02 16.72 19.36
N LEU A 243 11.29 16.00 20.20
CA LEU A 243 11.76 15.20 21.31
C LEU A 243 11.15 13.81 21.20
N ILE A 244 11.99 12.78 21.26
CA ILE A 244 11.59 11.39 21.45
C ILE A 244 11.92 11.01 22.89
N GLU A 245 10.94 10.47 23.61
CA GLU A 245 11.08 9.93 24.95
C GLU A 245 10.64 8.45 24.93
N THR A 246 11.57 7.53 25.18
CA THR A 246 11.34 6.08 25.25
C THR A 246 10.79 5.69 26.63
N GLU A 247 10.21 4.49 26.75
CA GLU A 247 9.65 4.01 28.04
C GLU A 247 10.67 3.95 29.18
N ASP A 248 11.95 3.73 28.86
CA ASP A 248 13.05 3.69 29.84
C ASP A 248 13.52 5.10 30.30
N GLY A 249 12.89 6.15 29.78
CA GLY A 249 13.20 7.54 30.12
C GLY A 249 14.33 8.16 29.30
N THR A 250 14.87 7.46 28.31
CA THR A 250 15.84 8.04 27.38
C THR A 250 15.18 9.13 26.55
N ARG A 251 15.84 10.29 26.45
CA ARG A 251 15.34 11.48 25.76
C ARG A 251 16.30 11.90 24.67
N GLN A 252 15.81 12.02 23.44
CA GLN A 252 16.58 12.47 22.29
C GLN A 252 15.89 13.65 21.62
N LEU A 253 16.59 14.78 21.56
CA LEU A 253 16.19 15.92 20.75
C LEU A 253 16.64 15.71 19.31
N PHE A 254 15.83 16.16 18.37
CA PHE A 254 16.16 16.16 16.95
C PHE A 254 15.60 17.41 16.26
N GLU A 255 16.24 17.80 15.18
CA GLU A 255 15.80 18.86 14.28
C GLU A 255 15.83 18.31 12.86
N VAL A 256 14.73 18.47 12.12
CA VAL A 256 14.63 18.11 10.71
C VAL A 256 14.46 19.40 9.92
N LYS A 257 15.40 19.68 9.02
CA LYS A 257 15.33 20.88 8.18
C LYS A 257 14.26 20.69 7.12
N ASN A 258 13.80 21.79 6.55
CA ASN A 258 12.92 21.77 5.39
C ASN A 258 13.49 20.90 4.26
N GLU A 259 12.61 20.27 3.48
CA GLU A 259 12.96 19.40 2.35
C GLU A 259 13.73 18.11 2.69
N GLN A 260 13.72 17.69 3.95
CA GLN A 260 14.36 16.47 4.41
C GLN A 260 13.36 15.37 4.76
N LEU A 261 13.85 14.14 4.64
CA LEU A 261 13.25 12.96 5.21
C LEU A 261 14.10 12.49 6.38
N PHE A 262 13.50 12.37 7.56
CA PHE A 262 14.13 11.84 8.74
C PHE A 262 13.43 10.55 9.15
N VAL A 263 14.19 9.46 9.27
CA VAL A 263 13.67 8.15 9.68
C VAL A 263 14.51 7.67 10.84
N VAL A 264 13.85 7.25 11.93
CA VAL A 264 14.55 6.74 13.12
C VAL A 264 13.81 5.51 13.66
N PRO A 265 14.51 4.39 13.89
CA PRO A 265 13.91 3.23 14.51
C PRO A 265 13.47 3.59 15.92
N LEU A 266 12.29 3.12 16.29
CA LEU A 266 11.76 3.27 17.64
C LEU A 266 11.78 1.91 18.34
N ALA A 267 11.98 1.94 19.66
CA ALA A 267 11.84 0.75 20.48
C ALA A 267 10.43 0.16 20.35
N LEU A 268 10.31 -1.16 20.48
CA LEU A 268 9.04 -1.91 20.36
C LEU A 268 7.96 -1.51 21.39
N GLY A 269 8.29 -0.67 22.38
CA GLY A 269 7.37 -0.13 23.38
C GLY A 269 6.68 1.19 22.96
N ARG A 270 6.05 1.85 23.93
CA ARG A 270 5.40 3.15 23.76
C ARG A 270 6.42 4.28 23.84
N ASN A 271 6.59 5.00 22.74
CA ASN A 271 7.48 6.15 22.65
C ASN A 271 6.63 7.42 22.65
N ARG A 272 6.93 8.37 23.53
CA ARG A 272 6.30 9.68 23.52
C ARG A 272 7.08 10.58 22.57
N ILE A 273 6.37 11.20 21.65
CA ILE A 273 6.92 12.16 20.70
C ILE A 273 6.26 13.50 20.98
N VAL A 274 7.09 14.53 21.13
CA VAL A 274 6.67 15.93 21.12
C VAL A 274 7.35 16.60 19.94
N LEU A 275 6.56 17.21 19.06
CA LEU A 275 7.04 17.83 17.84
C LEU A 275 6.45 19.21 17.68
N LYS A 276 7.25 20.15 17.17
CA LYS A 276 6.86 21.51 16.86
C LYS A 276 7.16 21.82 15.40
N ASN A 277 6.14 22.29 14.69
CA ASN A 277 6.22 22.71 13.29
C ASN A 277 5.30 23.92 13.08
N ALA A 278 5.66 24.79 12.12
CA ALA A 278 4.89 26.01 11.87
C ALA A 278 3.47 25.74 11.32
N GLN A 279 3.29 24.67 10.54
CA GLN A 279 2.01 24.34 9.90
C GLN A 279 1.13 23.45 10.78
N LEU A 280 1.73 22.48 11.49
CA LEU A 280 1.01 21.54 12.36
C LEU A 280 0.87 22.02 13.82
N GLY A 281 1.59 23.07 14.21
CA GLY A 281 1.67 23.52 15.59
C GLY A 281 2.50 22.57 16.46
N THR A 282 2.05 22.33 17.68
CA THR A 282 2.67 21.36 18.60
C THR A 282 1.86 20.07 18.62
N ILE A 283 2.53 18.97 18.28
CA ILE A 283 1.97 17.62 18.33
C ILE A 283 2.61 16.91 19.51
N GLU A 284 1.77 16.29 20.35
CA GLU A 284 2.20 15.35 21.37
C GLU A 284 1.45 14.04 21.17
N LYS A 285 2.19 12.94 20.98
CA LYS A 285 1.59 11.63 20.72
C LYS A 285 2.43 10.50 21.28
N THR A 286 1.75 9.48 21.78
CA THR A 286 2.39 8.19 22.06
C THR A 286 2.30 7.32 20.82
N VAL A 287 3.43 6.81 20.36
CA VAL A 287 3.54 5.96 19.18
C VAL A 287 4.19 4.62 19.54
N LEU A 288 3.88 3.60 18.76
CA LEU A 288 4.55 2.31 18.85
C LEU A 288 5.68 2.24 17.82
N GLY A 289 6.64 1.35 18.06
CA GLY A 289 7.62 0.97 17.04
C GLY A 289 6.98 0.32 15.81
N GLY A 290 7.80 0.07 14.81
CA GLY A 290 7.47 -0.60 13.55
C GLY A 290 8.76 -0.91 12.79
N THR A 291 8.65 -1.41 11.57
CA THR A 291 9.81 -1.71 10.71
C THR A 291 10.70 -0.48 10.53
N LEU A 292 10.14 0.74 10.50
CA LEU A 292 10.89 1.99 10.38
C LEU A 292 10.83 2.86 11.64
N GLY A 293 9.77 2.78 12.43
CA GLY A 293 9.61 3.56 13.67
C GLY A 293 8.97 4.92 13.44
N LEU A 294 9.73 6.01 13.58
CA LEU A 294 9.26 7.37 13.34
C LEU A 294 9.78 7.87 11.99
N ILE A 295 8.86 8.37 11.18
CA ILE A 295 9.16 9.05 9.92
C ILE A 295 8.69 10.49 10.04
N VAL A 296 9.61 11.45 9.88
CA VAL A 296 9.29 12.88 9.77
C VAL A 296 9.62 13.32 8.35
N ASP A 297 8.61 13.74 7.63
CA ASP A 297 8.71 14.10 6.23
C ASP A 297 8.36 15.58 6.05
N THR A 298 9.37 16.37 5.70
CA THR A 298 9.26 17.82 5.55
C THR A 298 9.27 18.25 4.09
N ARG A 299 9.18 17.30 3.16
CA ARG A 299 9.25 17.55 1.71
C ARG A 299 7.97 18.26 1.23
N PRO A 300 8.08 19.24 0.31
CA PRO A 300 6.94 20.06 -0.12
C PRO A 300 6.10 19.35 -1.19
N LYS A 301 5.53 18.17 -0.86
CA LYS A 301 4.79 17.29 -1.78
C LYS A 301 3.61 17.96 -2.49
N ASN A 302 3.11 19.06 -1.91
CA ASN A 302 1.99 19.83 -2.42
C ASN A 302 2.40 20.98 -3.36
N ASN A 303 3.71 21.23 -3.51
CA ASN A 303 4.23 22.26 -4.39
C ASN A 303 4.78 21.62 -5.68
N PRO A 304 4.00 21.55 -6.77
CA PRO A 304 4.44 20.91 -8.01
C PRO A 304 5.58 21.65 -8.72
N GLU A 305 5.82 22.93 -8.41
CA GLU A 305 6.97 23.68 -8.95
C GLU A 305 8.28 23.15 -8.38
N ILE A 306 8.28 22.78 -7.08
CA ILE A 306 9.44 22.25 -6.37
C ILE A 306 9.49 20.72 -6.46
N TYR A 307 8.40 20.05 -6.09
CA TYR A 307 8.28 18.60 -6.01
C TYR A 307 7.90 17.97 -7.36
N ASN A 308 8.74 18.20 -8.36
CA ASN A 308 8.62 17.65 -9.71
C ASN A 308 9.51 16.41 -9.93
N ALA A 309 9.37 15.74 -11.08
CA ALA A 309 10.14 14.55 -11.43
C ALA A 309 11.65 14.74 -11.32
N THR A 310 12.17 15.85 -11.84
CA THR A 310 13.61 16.17 -11.79
C THR A 310 14.11 16.36 -10.36
N TYR A 311 13.32 17.01 -9.51
CA TYR A 311 13.66 17.19 -8.10
C TYR A 311 13.69 15.85 -7.35
N ILE A 312 12.65 15.02 -7.52
CA ILE A 312 12.56 13.70 -6.88
C ILE A 312 13.73 12.84 -7.33
N GLU A 313 13.99 12.73 -8.64
CA GLU A 313 15.09 11.93 -9.19
C GLU A 313 16.45 12.32 -8.58
N LYS A 314 16.70 13.63 -8.44
CA LYS A 314 17.94 14.15 -7.85
C LYS A 314 18.10 13.78 -6.37
N GLN A 315 17.00 13.76 -5.60
CA GLN A 315 17.02 13.58 -4.15
C GLN A 315 16.77 12.13 -3.72
N LEU A 316 16.19 11.30 -4.58
CA LEU A 316 15.69 9.96 -4.26
C LEU A 316 16.75 9.10 -3.58
N ASN A 317 17.97 9.07 -4.11
CA ASN A 317 19.05 8.27 -3.55
C ASN A 317 19.39 8.68 -2.10
N ILE A 318 19.30 9.97 -1.78
CA ILE A 318 19.55 10.48 -0.43
C ILE A 318 18.46 9.98 0.51
N TRP A 319 17.18 10.15 0.12
CA TRP A 319 16.05 9.70 0.93
C TRP A 319 16.00 8.17 1.10
N ALA A 320 16.26 7.44 0.01
CA ALA A 320 16.32 5.98 0.01
C ALA A 320 17.43 5.47 0.93
N ASN A 321 18.59 6.13 0.98
CA ASN A 321 19.68 5.75 1.89
C ASN A 321 19.28 5.95 3.35
N SER A 322 18.58 7.02 3.71
CA SER A 322 18.08 7.22 5.07
C SER A 322 17.15 6.09 5.53
N VAL A 323 16.33 5.56 4.62
CA VAL A 323 15.47 4.40 4.92
C VAL A 323 16.28 3.11 5.00
N LYS A 324 17.23 2.92 4.07
CA LYS A 324 18.09 1.75 4.01
C LYS A 324 18.90 1.58 5.30
N GLU A 325 19.47 2.66 5.83
CA GLU A 325 20.23 2.66 7.08
C GLU A 325 19.40 2.04 8.22
N VAL A 326 18.14 2.44 8.36
CA VAL A 326 17.23 1.91 9.37
C VAL A 326 16.94 0.43 9.15
N ILE A 327 16.57 0.04 7.92
CA ILE A 327 16.24 -1.36 7.60
C ILE A 327 17.42 -2.31 7.84
N THR A 328 18.64 -1.86 7.52
CA THR A 328 19.86 -2.69 7.70
C THR A 328 20.38 -2.73 9.13
N SER A 329 19.89 -1.84 10.01
CA SER A 329 20.32 -1.74 11.41
C SER A 329 19.53 -2.61 12.38
N LEU A 330 18.45 -3.26 11.90
CA LEU A 330 17.57 -4.16 12.65
C LEU A 330 18.02 -5.63 12.52
#